data_AF-A0A2A3YBB5-F1
#
_entry.id   AF-A0A2A3YBB5-F1
#
_cell.length_a   1.000
_cell.length_b   1.000
_cell.length_c   1.000
_cell.angle_alpha   90.00
_cell.angle_beta   90.00
_cell.angle_gamma   90.00
#
_symmetry.space_group_name_H-M   'P 1'
#
loop_
_entity.id
_entity.type
_entity.pdbx_description
1 polymer ?
#
loop_
_entity_poly.entity_id
_entity_poly.type
_entity_poly.pdbx_seq_one_letter_code
_entity_poly.pdbx_strand_id
1 'polypeptide(L)'
;MESKSENQRNPASVRESLKAISTDRGRIGERITAETWWGAPAQGLGAALIIVAPAAGLAWAWLPFVLSVGIFIGVEVLFRKRSGLRITRPAGPRGLWLVVALFLSTFFALMISLVLALLGLIGWVVAVAAAAGIATALIVVEYDRAYAAEVRHAG
;
A
#
# COMPACT_ATOMS: atom_id res chain seq x y z
N MET A 1 24.34 6.69 -49.14
CA MET A 1 23.40 6.26 -48.09
C MET A 1 24.07 5.14 -47.32
N GLU A 2 24.84 5.43 -46.27
CA GLU A 2 25.47 4.42 -45.38
C GLU A 2 26.31 5.17 -44.33
N SER A 3 25.69 5.65 -43.24
CA SER A 3 26.41 6.16 -42.05
C SER A 3 25.42 6.41 -40.90
N LYS A 4 24.71 5.36 -40.45
CA LYS A 4 23.86 5.44 -39.24
C LYS A 4 23.82 4.17 -38.39
N SER A 5 24.62 3.17 -38.69
CA SER A 5 24.59 1.86 -38.00
C SER A 5 25.73 1.62 -37.02
N GLU A 6 26.75 2.48 -36.97
CA GLU A 6 27.96 2.22 -36.16
C GLU A 6 27.88 2.78 -34.72
N ASN A 7 26.92 3.66 -34.44
CA ASN A 7 26.75 4.24 -33.09
C ASN A 7 25.90 3.35 -32.14
N GLN A 8 25.47 2.17 -32.59
CA GLN A 8 24.54 1.30 -31.87
C GLN A 8 25.21 0.27 -30.94
N ARG A 9 26.54 0.25 -30.87
CA ARG A 9 27.28 -0.77 -30.11
C ARG A 9 28.44 -0.20 -29.30
N ASN A 10 28.35 1.06 -28.86
CA ASN A 10 29.33 1.62 -27.95
C ASN A 10 29.02 1.12 -26.52
N PRO A 11 29.86 0.28 -25.89
CA PRO A 11 29.62 -0.20 -24.53
C PRO A 11 29.53 0.96 -23.51
N ALA A 12 30.08 2.14 -23.82
CA ALA A 12 29.93 3.34 -23.01
C ALA A 12 28.49 3.89 -23.01
N SER A 13 27.80 3.92 -24.17
CA SER A 13 26.43 4.44 -24.27
C SER A 13 25.40 3.49 -23.62
N VAL A 14 25.66 2.17 -23.67
CA VAL A 14 24.87 1.17 -22.95
C VAL A 14 25.04 1.34 -21.44
N ARG A 15 26.27 1.53 -20.94
CA ARG A 15 26.53 1.78 -19.52
C ARG A 15 25.88 3.07 -19.02
N GLU A 16 25.91 4.12 -19.83
CA GLU A 16 25.28 5.41 -19.50
C GLU A 16 23.75 5.30 -19.46
N SER A 17 23.15 4.59 -20.41
CA SER A 17 21.70 4.32 -20.43
C SER A 17 21.27 3.48 -19.22
N LEU A 18 22.03 2.43 -18.88
CA LEU A 18 21.77 1.62 -17.68
C LEU A 18 21.91 2.44 -16.40
N LYS A 19 22.91 3.33 -16.33
CA LYS A 19 23.11 4.24 -15.19
C LYS A 19 21.94 5.22 -15.05
N ALA A 20 21.45 5.79 -16.15
CA ALA A 20 20.27 6.66 -16.16
C ALA A 20 19.02 5.92 -15.64
N ILE A 21 18.78 4.68 -16.11
CA ILE A 21 17.67 3.84 -15.65
C ILE A 21 17.79 3.53 -14.15
N SER A 22 18.99 3.17 -13.67
CA SER A 22 19.20 2.89 -12.24
C SER A 22 18.95 4.12 -11.35
N THR A 23 19.32 5.31 -11.84
CA THR A 23 19.13 6.59 -11.14
C THR A 23 17.64 6.94 -11.06
N ASP A 24 16.91 6.77 -12.17
CA ASP A 24 15.47 7.01 -12.21
C ASP A 24 14.70 6.07 -11.25
N ARG A 25 15.05 4.78 -11.26
CA ARG A 25 14.50 3.79 -10.31
C ARG A 25 14.77 4.13 -8.86
N GLY A 26 15.96 4.66 -8.55
CA GLY A 26 16.30 5.17 -7.23
C GLY A 26 15.35 6.28 -6.77
N ARG A 27 15.09 7.26 -7.65
CA ARG A 27 14.17 8.38 -7.38
C ARG A 27 12.73 7.93 -7.22
N ILE A 28 12.29 6.91 -7.98
CA ILE A 28 10.95 6.32 -7.82
C ILE A 28 10.81 5.70 -6.41
N GLY A 29 11.77 4.88 -5.99
CA GLY A 29 11.73 4.26 -4.65
C GLY A 29 11.74 5.29 -3.51
N GLU A 30 12.50 6.38 -3.66
CA GLU A 30 12.50 7.49 -2.70
C GLU A 30 11.14 8.20 -2.61
N ARG A 31 10.52 8.51 -3.76
CA ARG A 31 9.20 9.16 -3.78
C ARG A 31 8.12 8.30 -3.14
N ILE A 32 8.16 6.99 -3.35
CA ILE A 32 7.20 6.06 -2.73
C ILE A 32 7.36 6.09 -1.20
N THR A 33 8.59 5.91 -0.72
CA THR A 33 8.90 5.93 0.71
C THR A 33 8.57 7.29 1.37
N ALA A 34 8.71 8.38 0.61
CA ALA A 34 8.40 9.73 1.08
C ALA A 34 6.90 10.00 1.27
N GLU A 35 6.01 9.21 0.66
CA GLU A 35 4.56 9.34 0.88
C GLU A 35 4.05 8.34 1.94
N THR A 36 4.82 7.30 2.26
CA THR A 36 4.46 6.26 3.24
C THR A 36 4.11 6.82 4.62
N TRP A 37 4.77 7.89 5.08
CA TRP A 37 4.57 8.42 6.44
C TRP A 37 3.14 8.90 6.71
N TRP A 38 2.41 9.35 5.69
CA TRP A 38 1.00 9.74 5.83
C TRP A 38 0.06 8.69 5.21
N GLY A 39 0.49 8.02 4.15
CA GLY A 39 -0.31 7.00 3.45
C GLY A 39 -0.59 5.79 4.34
N ALA A 40 0.44 5.26 5.01
CA ALA A 40 0.32 4.10 5.87
C ALA A 40 -0.64 4.30 7.07
N PRO A 41 -0.50 5.37 7.89
CA PRO A 41 -1.45 5.59 9.00
C PRO A 41 -2.86 5.88 8.49
N ALA A 42 -3.02 6.55 7.34
CA ALA A 42 -4.34 6.76 6.74
C ALA A 42 -4.99 5.42 6.32
N GLN A 43 -4.26 4.54 5.64
CA GLN A 43 -4.77 3.21 5.29
C GLN A 43 -5.07 2.35 6.53
N GLY A 44 -4.24 2.46 7.58
CA GLY A 44 -4.51 1.84 8.87
C GLY A 44 -5.83 2.32 9.50
N LEU A 45 -6.09 3.62 9.46
CA LEU A 45 -7.37 4.19 9.90
C LEU A 45 -8.54 3.69 9.05
N GLY A 46 -8.37 3.61 7.72
CA GLY A 46 -9.36 3.03 6.82
C GLY A 46 -9.72 1.60 7.21
N ALA A 47 -8.73 0.74 7.47
CA ALA A 47 -8.95 -0.63 7.90
C ALA A 47 -9.64 -0.71 9.28
N ALA A 48 -9.19 0.10 10.25
CA ALA A 48 -9.80 0.16 11.57
C ALA A 48 -11.29 0.53 11.51
N LEU A 49 -11.67 1.46 10.62
CA LEU A 49 -13.07 1.86 10.42
C LEU A 49 -13.94 0.72 9.87
N ILE A 50 -13.44 -0.09 8.94
CA ILE A 50 -14.17 -1.28 8.47
C ILE A 50 -14.38 -2.24 9.64
N ILE A 51 -13.34 -2.46 10.43
CA ILE A 51 -13.35 -3.48 11.49
C ILE A 51 -14.20 -3.03 12.68
N VAL A 52 -14.28 -1.74 12.98
CA VAL A 52 -15.13 -1.23 14.07
C VAL A 52 -16.60 -1.12 13.68
N ALA A 53 -16.94 -1.22 12.39
CA ALA A 53 -18.31 -1.04 11.90
C ALA A 53 -19.37 -1.88 12.63
N PRO A 54 -19.14 -3.15 13.02
CA PRO A 54 -20.10 -3.93 13.80
C PRO A 54 -20.48 -3.29 15.16
N ALA A 55 -19.58 -2.53 15.79
CA ALA A 55 -19.88 -1.85 17.06
C ALA A 55 -20.87 -0.69 16.92
N ALA A 56 -21.04 -0.13 15.70
CA ALA A 56 -22.05 0.88 15.44
C ALA A 56 -23.47 0.30 15.32
N GLY A 57 -23.60 -1.02 15.22
CA GLY A 57 -24.85 -1.71 14.94
C GLY A 57 -25.28 -1.59 13.48
N LEU A 58 -26.22 -2.46 13.07
CA LEU A 58 -26.59 -2.63 11.65
C LEU A 58 -27.11 -1.34 10.98
N ALA A 59 -27.82 -0.50 11.74
CA ALA A 59 -28.40 0.75 11.25
C ALA A 59 -27.33 1.82 10.94
N TRP A 60 -26.17 1.77 11.59
CA TRP A 60 -25.13 2.81 11.49
C TRP A 60 -23.80 2.31 10.93
N ALA A 61 -23.64 0.99 10.71
CA ALA A 61 -22.43 0.39 10.16
C ALA A 61 -22.03 0.94 8.78
N TRP A 62 -22.97 1.51 8.02
CA TRP A 62 -22.70 2.15 6.73
C TRP A 62 -21.78 3.37 6.86
N LEU A 63 -21.85 4.12 7.97
CA LEU A 63 -21.07 5.35 8.16
C LEU A 63 -19.55 5.08 8.23
N PRO A 64 -19.03 4.22 9.14
CA PRO A 64 -17.61 3.91 9.17
C PRO A 64 -17.15 3.21 7.88
N PHE A 65 -18.01 2.44 7.24
CA PHE A 65 -17.72 1.85 5.93
C PHE A 65 -17.48 2.93 4.85
N VAL A 66 -18.39 3.90 4.71
CA VAL A 66 -18.25 5.01 3.75
C VAL A 66 -17.00 5.85 4.05
N LEU A 67 -16.72 6.14 5.32
CA LEU A 67 -15.51 6.85 5.71
C LEU A 67 -14.24 6.08 5.33
N SER A 68 -14.22 4.77 5.57
CA SER A 68 -13.11 3.91 5.17
C SER A 68 -12.86 3.91 3.67
N VAL A 69 -13.92 3.74 2.87
CA VAL A 69 -13.83 3.79 1.40
C VAL A 69 -13.30 5.16 0.95
N GLY A 70 -13.80 6.24 1.54
CA GLY A 70 -13.33 7.60 1.27
C GLY A 70 -11.84 7.78 1.57
N ILE A 71 -11.35 7.20 2.66
CA ILE A 71 -9.93 7.21 3.01
C ILE A 71 -9.11 6.43 1.98
N PHE A 72 -9.49 5.20 1.62
CA PHE A 72 -8.72 4.40 0.66
C PHE A 72 -8.65 5.08 -0.72
N ILE A 73 -9.78 5.60 -1.22
CA ILE A 73 -9.83 6.36 -2.47
C ILE A 73 -9.00 7.65 -2.33
N GLY A 74 -9.14 8.37 -1.23
CA GLY A 74 -8.42 9.61 -0.96
C GLY A 74 -6.91 9.43 -0.93
N VAL A 75 -6.43 8.37 -0.28
CA VAL A 75 -5.01 8.00 -0.26
C VAL A 75 -4.51 7.73 -1.67
N GLU A 76 -5.22 6.90 -2.45
CA GLU A 76 -4.83 6.58 -3.83
C GLU A 76 -4.79 7.82 -4.73
N VAL A 77 -5.81 8.69 -4.65
CA VAL A 77 -5.90 9.92 -5.44
C VAL A 77 -4.80 10.91 -5.04
N LEU A 78 -4.58 11.12 -3.74
CA LEU A 78 -3.57 12.04 -3.25
C LEU A 78 -2.16 11.54 -3.54
N PHE A 79 -1.93 10.24 -3.41
CA PHE A 79 -0.67 9.59 -3.77
C PHE A 79 -0.35 9.80 -5.25
N ARG A 80 -1.30 9.56 -6.15
CA ARG A 80 -1.12 9.82 -7.60
C ARG A 80 -0.84 11.30 -7.87
N LYS A 81 -1.57 12.19 -7.20
CA LYS A 81 -1.41 13.64 -7.38
C LYS A 81 -0.04 14.14 -6.92
N ARG A 82 0.50 13.61 -5.82
CA ARG A 82 1.79 14.04 -5.25
C ARG A 82 2.99 13.37 -5.91
N SER A 83 2.94 12.06 -6.10
CA SER A 83 4.07 11.29 -6.63
C SER A 83 4.18 11.38 -8.16
N GLY A 84 3.06 11.58 -8.86
CA GLY A 84 2.95 11.44 -10.31
C GLY A 84 3.06 9.98 -10.79
N LEU A 85 3.10 9.02 -9.87
CA LEU A 85 3.29 7.60 -10.16
C LEU A 85 1.94 6.88 -10.26
N ARG A 86 1.87 5.94 -11.21
CA ARG A 86 0.75 5.00 -11.32
C ARG A 86 1.29 3.59 -11.16
N ILE A 87 1.06 3.00 -9.99
CA ILE A 87 1.43 1.61 -9.71
C ILE A 87 0.36 0.72 -10.34
N THR A 88 0.74 -0.08 -11.34
CA THR A 88 -0.20 -0.97 -12.07
C THR A 88 0.10 -2.45 -11.86
N ARG A 89 1.25 -2.78 -11.26
CA ARG A 89 1.66 -4.15 -10.96
C ARG A 89 2.14 -4.25 -9.52
N PRO A 90 1.76 -5.32 -8.80
CA PRO A 90 2.36 -5.61 -7.50
C PRO A 90 3.86 -5.85 -7.68
N ALA A 91 4.67 -5.33 -6.75
CA ALA A 91 6.11 -5.60 -6.70
C ALA A 91 6.33 -7.04 -6.23
N GLY A 92 6.57 -7.92 -7.20
CA GLY A 92 7.19 -9.22 -6.99
C GLY A 92 6.47 -10.20 -6.04
N PRO A 93 7.13 -11.34 -5.76
CA PRO A 93 6.56 -12.39 -4.91
C PRO A 93 6.34 -11.93 -3.46
N ARG A 94 7.19 -11.03 -2.93
CA ARG A 94 7.06 -10.52 -1.56
C ARG A 94 5.88 -9.57 -1.42
N GLY A 95 5.67 -8.67 -2.39
CA GLY A 95 4.49 -7.80 -2.40
C GLY A 95 3.19 -8.59 -2.46
N LEU A 96 3.15 -9.70 -3.21
CA LEU A 96 1.99 -10.59 -3.23
C LEU A 96 1.70 -11.20 -1.85
N TRP A 97 2.72 -11.69 -1.14
CA TRP A 97 2.56 -12.22 0.22
C TRP A 97 2.05 -11.17 1.21
N LEU A 98 2.51 -9.91 1.11
CA LEU A 98 2.04 -8.82 1.96
C LEU A 98 0.58 -8.46 1.67
N VAL A 99 0.16 -8.49 0.41
CA VAL A 99 -1.26 -8.30 0.03
C VAL A 99 -2.13 -9.43 0.59
N VAL A 100 -1.66 -10.68 0.51
CA VAL A 100 -2.36 -11.83 1.10
C VAL A 100 -2.44 -11.69 2.62
N ALA A 101 -1.34 -11.32 3.29
CA ALA A 101 -1.30 -11.11 4.72
C ALA A 101 -2.26 -9.99 5.16
N LEU A 102 -2.30 -8.88 4.42
CA LEU A 102 -3.24 -7.79 4.66
C LEU A 102 -4.69 -8.29 4.56
N PHE A 103 -5.04 -8.96 3.45
CA PHE A 103 -6.38 -9.49 3.24
C PHE A 103 -6.80 -10.44 4.36
N LEU A 104 -5.96 -11.41 4.71
CA LEU A 104 -6.26 -12.36 5.78
C LEU A 104 -6.40 -11.66 7.13
N SER A 105 -5.50 -10.73 7.47
CA SER A 105 -5.56 -9.99 8.73
C SER A 105 -6.87 -9.18 8.85
N THR A 106 -7.25 -8.46 7.79
CA THR A 106 -8.47 -7.64 7.77
C THR A 106 -9.71 -8.53 7.82
N PHE A 107 -9.72 -9.63 7.06
CA PHE A 107 -10.82 -10.59 7.04
C PHE A 107 -11.04 -11.21 8.43
N PHE A 108 -10.00 -11.79 9.03
CA PHE A 108 -10.12 -12.41 10.35
C PHE A 108 -10.44 -11.40 11.44
N ALA A 109 -9.84 -10.20 11.41
CA ALA A 109 -10.17 -9.14 12.37
C ALA A 109 -11.64 -8.70 12.26
N LEU A 110 -12.18 -8.60 11.04
CA LEU A 110 -13.60 -8.31 10.84
C LEU A 110 -14.51 -9.44 11.36
N MET A 111 -14.14 -10.70 11.12
CA MET A 111 -14.90 -11.85 11.64
C MET A 111 -14.90 -11.88 13.17
N ILE A 112 -13.74 -11.67 13.80
CA ILE A 112 -13.61 -11.58 15.25
C ILE A 112 -14.43 -10.42 15.79
N SER A 113 -14.34 -9.24 15.16
CA SER A 113 -15.13 -8.06 15.52
C SER A 113 -16.63 -8.33 15.47
N LEU A 114 -17.11 -9.01 14.42
CA LEU A 114 -18.52 -9.36 14.29
C LEU A 114 -18.99 -10.28 15.43
N VAL A 115 -18.20 -11.32 15.75
CA VAL A 115 -18.51 -12.23 16.87
C VAL A 115 -18.54 -11.47 18.20
N LEU A 116 -17.56 -10.60 18.45
CA LEU A 116 -17.52 -9.78 19.66
C LEU A 116 -18.71 -8.83 19.77
N ALA A 117 -19.11 -8.20 18.66
CA ALA A 117 -20.28 -7.33 18.61
C ALA A 117 -21.57 -8.10 18.92
N LEU A 118 -21.73 -9.31 18.38
CA LEU A 118 -22.87 -10.19 18.67
C LEU A 118 -22.92 -10.63 20.15
N LEU A 119 -21.77 -10.73 20.80
CA LEU A 119 -21.65 -11.02 22.24
C LEU A 119 -21.80 -9.76 23.12
N GLY A 120 -22.02 -8.58 22.55
CA GLY A 120 -22.12 -7.31 23.28
C GLY A 120 -20.78 -6.77 23.82
N LEU A 121 -19.65 -7.33 23.38
CA LEU A 121 -18.30 -6.99 23.85
C LEU A 121 -17.69 -5.81 23.07
N ILE A 122 -18.39 -4.67 23.06
CA ILE A 122 -18.05 -3.51 22.23
C ILE A 122 -16.62 -2.98 22.51
N GLY A 123 -16.18 -2.99 23.76
CA GLY A 123 -14.81 -2.57 24.11
C GLY A 123 -13.73 -3.41 23.41
N TRP A 124 -13.98 -4.71 23.23
CA TRP A 124 -13.07 -5.61 22.52
C TRP A 124 -13.10 -5.40 21.01
N VAL A 125 -14.25 -5.00 20.44
CA VAL A 125 -14.33 -4.61 19.02
C VAL A 125 -13.39 -3.44 18.72
N VAL A 126 -13.40 -2.41 19.57
CA VAL A 126 -12.50 -1.26 19.42
C VAL A 126 -11.04 -1.67 19.54
N ALA A 127 -10.71 -2.55 20.49
CA ALA A 127 -9.35 -3.08 20.65
C ALA A 127 -8.87 -3.85 19.40
N VAL A 128 -9.70 -4.72 18.84
CA VAL A 128 -9.39 -5.48 17.62
C VAL A 128 -9.23 -4.53 16.42
N ALA A 129 -10.11 -3.54 16.28
CA ALA A 129 -10.03 -2.54 15.23
C ALA A 129 -8.74 -1.71 15.31
N ALA A 130 -8.35 -1.27 16.52
CA ALA A 130 -7.10 -0.54 16.74
C ALA A 130 -5.88 -1.40 16.41
N ALA A 131 -5.84 -2.65 16.90
CA ALA A 131 -4.74 -3.57 16.63
C ALA A 131 -4.59 -3.86 15.13
N ALA A 132 -5.70 -4.12 14.43
CA ALA A 132 -5.69 -4.37 12.99
C ALA A 132 -5.35 -3.12 12.17
N GLY A 133 -5.76 -1.93 12.61
CA GLY A 133 -5.36 -0.67 11.99
C GLY A 133 -3.85 -0.42 12.09
N ILE A 134 -3.27 -0.67 13.27
CA ILE A 134 -1.81 -0.60 13.48
C ILE A 134 -1.09 -1.64 12.60
N ALA A 135 -1.56 -2.89 12.62
CA ALA A 135 -0.99 -3.96 11.79
C ALA A 135 -1.03 -3.60 10.29
N THR A 136 -2.16 -3.05 9.82
CA THR A 136 -2.31 -2.56 8.45
C THR A 136 -1.28 -1.49 8.13
N ALA A 137 -1.15 -0.47 8.98
CA ALA A 137 -0.17 0.60 8.76
C ALA A 137 1.27 0.04 8.67
N LEU A 138 1.62 -0.92 9.53
CA LEU A 138 2.94 -1.56 9.49
C LEU A 138 3.15 -2.40 8.23
N ILE A 139 2.14 -3.15 7.79
CA ILE A 139 2.20 -3.94 6.54
C ILE A 139 2.39 -3.01 5.34
N VAL A 140 1.72 -1.85 5.32
CA VAL A 140 1.85 -0.86 4.25
C VAL A 140 3.25 -0.25 4.23
N VAL A 141 3.81 0.09 5.40
CA VAL A 141 5.21 0.55 5.50
C VAL A 141 6.17 -0.49 4.92
N GLU A 142 5.99 -1.75 5.28
CA GLU A 142 6.85 -2.83 4.81
C GLU A 142 6.65 -3.11 3.31
N TYR A 143 5.42 -3.01 2.82
CA TYR A 143 5.10 -3.11 1.40
C TYR A 143 5.80 -2.03 0.58
N ASP A 144 5.74 -0.77 1.01
CA ASP A 144 6.39 0.35 0.32
C ASP A 144 7.92 0.20 0.31
N ARG A 145 8.50 -0.31 1.41
CA ARG A 145 9.94 -0.61 1.50
C ARG A 145 10.34 -1.76 0.59
N ALA A 146 9.58 -2.85 0.59
CA ALA A 146 9.81 -3.99 -0.29
C ALA A 146 9.68 -3.56 -1.76
N TYR A 147 8.67 -2.76 -2.09
CA TYR A 147 8.47 -2.18 -3.42
C TYR A 147 9.65 -1.31 -3.82
N ALA A 148 10.12 -0.41 -2.95
CA ALA A 148 11.28 0.45 -3.22
C ALA A 148 12.56 -0.37 -3.43
N ALA A 149 12.77 -1.44 -2.65
CA ALA A 149 13.91 -2.34 -2.82
C ALA A 149 13.83 -3.12 -4.15
N GLU A 150 12.66 -3.65 -4.50
CA GLU A 150 12.49 -4.41 -5.74
C GLU A 150 12.62 -3.52 -6.98
N VAL A 151 12.10 -2.29 -6.97
CA VAL A 151 12.31 -1.33 -8.06
C VAL A 151 13.80 -0.99 -8.25
N ARG A 152 14.57 -0.96 -7.17
CA ARG A 152 16.03 -0.74 -7.22
C ARG A 152 16.78 -1.96 -7.78
N HIS A 153 16.26 -3.17 -7.60
CA HIS A 153 16.94 -4.43 -7.94
C HIS A 153 16.41 -5.18 -9.17
N ALA A 154 15.30 -4.76 -9.79
CA ALA A 154 14.74 -5.38 -10.99
C ALA A 154 15.63 -5.15 -12.23
N GLY A 155 16.73 -5.90 -12.35
CA GLY A 155 17.62 -5.97 -13.51
C GLY A 155 17.12 -6.95 -14.55
#